data_AF-A0A7C0XB51-F1
#
_entry.id   AF-A0A7C0XB51-F1
#
_cell.length_a   1.000
_cell.length_b   1.000
_cell.length_c   1.000
_cell.angle_alpha   90.00
_cell.angle_beta   90.00
_cell.angle_gamma   90.00
#
_symmetry.space_group_name_H-M   'P 1'
#
loop_
_entity.id
_entity.type
_entity.pdbx_description
1 polymer ?
#
loop_
_entity_poly.entity_id
_entity_poly.type
_entity_poly.pdbx_seq_one_letter_code
_entity_poly.pdbx_strand_id
1 'polypeptide(L)'
;MKNSRRNRRIIGVTASLLFLFVVSLTGGLHAASAVEILSRVDQVMNAPKDRKVTMKMVLVDKNGNEKVRIAESYQKGDDHRLIKFLEPADQKG
;
A
#
# COMPACT_ATOMS: atom_id res chain seq x y z
N MET A 1 -28.18 23.78 -51.46
CA MET A 1 -27.37 24.41 -50.37
C MET A 1 -27.80 24.04 -48.94
N LYS A 2 -29.09 23.72 -48.66
CA LYS A 2 -29.63 23.43 -47.32
C LYS A 2 -29.11 22.12 -46.67
N ASN A 3 -28.81 21.09 -47.48
CA ASN A 3 -28.31 19.79 -46.98
C ASN A 3 -26.86 19.84 -46.47
N SER A 4 -25.98 20.65 -47.09
CA SER A 4 -24.58 20.80 -46.66
C SER A 4 -24.47 21.41 -45.24
N ARG A 5 -25.33 22.40 -44.92
CA ARG A 5 -25.39 22.99 -43.58
C ARG A 5 -25.93 22.02 -42.52
N ARG A 6 -26.83 21.11 -42.90
CA ARG A 6 -27.39 20.07 -42.01
C ARG A 6 -26.35 19.01 -41.66
N ASN A 7 -25.60 18.55 -42.66
CA ASN A 7 -24.56 17.52 -42.46
C ASN A 7 -23.40 18.06 -41.61
N ARG A 8 -23.01 19.32 -41.78
CA ARG A 8 -22.02 19.98 -40.92
C ARG A 8 -22.45 20.04 -39.45
N ARG A 9 -23.74 20.26 -39.18
CA ARG A 9 -24.30 20.26 -37.82
C ARG A 9 -24.31 18.86 -37.21
N ILE A 10 -24.71 17.85 -37.97
CA ILE A 10 -24.72 16.45 -37.52
C ILE A 10 -23.30 15.99 -37.18
N ILE A 11 -22.33 16.24 -38.07
CA ILE A 11 -20.92 15.89 -37.86
C ILE A 11 -20.36 16.58 -36.61
N GLY A 12 -20.68 17.86 -36.42
CA GLY A 12 -20.27 18.60 -35.22
C GLY A 12 -20.82 17.97 -33.93
N VAL A 13 -22.12 17.66 -33.90
CA VAL A 13 -22.76 17.04 -32.74
C VAL A 13 -22.21 15.65 -32.47
N THR A 14 -22.01 14.82 -33.50
CA THR A 14 -21.44 13.47 -33.33
C THR A 14 -19.99 13.52 -32.87
N ALA A 15 -19.20 14.48 -33.35
CA ALA A 15 -17.81 14.66 -32.90
C ALA A 15 -17.75 15.12 -31.44
N SER A 16 -18.65 16.03 -31.02
CA SER A 16 -18.75 16.46 -29.62
C SER A 16 -19.20 15.32 -28.70
N LEU A 17 -20.15 14.49 -29.13
CA LEU A 17 -20.59 13.32 -28.36
C LEU A 17 -19.48 12.26 -28.24
N LEU A 18 -18.75 12.01 -29.32
CA LEU A 18 -17.61 11.09 -29.32
C LEU A 18 -16.49 11.60 -28.40
N PHE A 19 -16.22 12.90 -28.41
CA PHE A 19 -15.25 13.52 -27.51
C PHE A 19 -15.67 13.40 -26.05
N LEU A 20 -16.95 13.68 -25.73
CA LEU A 20 -17.48 13.53 -24.38
C LEU A 20 -17.40 12.07 -23.89
N PHE A 21 -17.67 11.12 -24.79
CA PHE A 21 -17.54 9.69 -24.51
C PHE A 21 -16.08 9.30 -24.21
N VAL A 22 -15.11 9.78 -24.98
CA VAL A 22 -13.68 9.53 -24.72
C VAL A 22 -13.23 10.13 -23.39
N VAL A 23 -13.69 11.34 -23.05
CA VAL A 23 -13.39 11.98 -21.74
C VAL A 23 -14.04 11.22 -20.58
N SER A 24 -15.21 10.61 -20.78
CA SER A 24 -15.86 9.79 -19.73
C SER A 24 -15.13 8.47 -19.47
N LEU A 25 -14.34 7.97 -20.43
CA LEU A 25 -13.52 6.76 -20.29
C LEU A 25 -12.20 7.01 -19.56
N THR A 26 -11.75 8.26 -19.47
CA THR A 26 -10.61 8.62 -18.62
C THR A 26 -11.08 8.76 -17.17
N GLY A 27 -11.41 7.63 -16.55
CA GLY A 27 -11.66 7.57 -15.11
C GLY A 27 -10.49 8.20 -14.34
N GLY A 28 -10.81 9.00 -13.32
CA GLY A 28 -9.80 9.71 -12.54
C GLY A 28 -8.82 8.73 -11.88
N LEU A 29 -7.51 8.96 -12.06
CA LEU A 29 -6.50 8.39 -11.17
C LEU A 29 -6.66 9.02 -9.80
N HIS A 30 -7.53 8.44 -8.99
CA HIS A 30 -7.64 8.80 -7.59
C HIS A 30 -6.52 8.08 -6.82
N ALA A 31 -5.73 8.85 -6.08
CA ALA A 31 -4.77 8.27 -5.15
C ALA A 31 -5.50 7.39 -4.12
N ALA A 32 -4.86 6.31 -3.69
CA ALA A 32 -5.42 5.45 -2.65
C ALA A 32 -5.62 6.26 -1.35
N SER A 33 -6.76 6.07 -0.71
CA SER A 33 -7.03 6.63 0.62
C SER A 33 -6.11 6.01 1.67
N ALA A 34 -5.91 6.70 2.79
CA ALA A 34 -5.14 6.18 3.92
C ALA A 34 -5.68 4.83 4.42
N VAL A 35 -7.01 4.64 4.40
CA VAL A 35 -7.67 3.39 4.80
C VAL A 35 -7.35 2.25 3.84
N GLU A 36 -7.39 2.50 2.53
CA GLU A 36 -7.03 1.49 1.52
C GLU A 36 -5.56 1.11 1.59
N ILE A 37 -4.68 2.07 1.87
CA ILE A 37 -3.24 1.80 2.06
C ILE A 37 -3.05 0.91 3.28
N LEU A 38 -3.63 1.26 4.43
CA LEU A 38 -3.51 0.47 5.66
C LEU A 38 -4.07 -0.95 5.46
N SER A 39 -5.23 -1.07 4.82
CA SER A 39 -5.84 -2.38 4.54
C SER A 39 -4.96 -3.27 3.69
N ARG A 40 -4.30 -2.73 2.65
CA ARG A 40 -3.36 -3.50 1.82
C ARG A 40 -2.11 -3.90 2.59
N VAL A 41 -1.58 -3.02 3.43
CA VAL A 41 -0.46 -3.34 4.32
C VAL A 41 -0.84 -4.51 5.23
N ASP A 42 -2.00 -4.46 5.89
CA ASP A 42 -2.45 -5.52 6.78
C ASP A 42 -2.66 -6.85 6.05
N GLN A 43 -3.24 -6.82 4.85
CA GLN A 43 -3.44 -8.02 4.02
C GLN A 43 -2.11 -8.72 3.72
N VAL A 44 -1.06 -7.97 3.39
CA VAL A 44 0.26 -8.54 3.08
C VAL A 44 1.00 -8.93 4.35
N MET A 45 1.05 -8.02 5.31
CA MET A 45 1.82 -8.19 6.55
C MET A 45 1.25 -9.24 7.47
N ASN A 46 -0.02 -9.65 7.32
CA ASN A 46 -0.65 -10.71 8.11
C ASN A 46 -1.16 -11.89 7.26
N ALA A 47 -0.80 -11.97 5.97
CA ALA A 47 -1.15 -13.12 5.12
C ALA A 47 -0.71 -14.48 5.71
N PRO A 48 0.49 -14.61 6.33
CA PRO A 48 0.89 -15.86 6.97
C PRO A 48 0.15 -16.06 8.29
N LYS A 49 -0.49 -17.24 8.45
CA LYS A 49 -1.18 -17.64 9.69
C LYS A 49 -0.25 -17.68 10.91
N ASP A 50 0.94 -18.26 10.74
CA ASP A 50 1.96 -18.36 11.77
C ASP A 50 3.28 -17.78 11.22
N ARG A 51 4.16 -17.30 12.10
CA ARG A 51 5.43 -16.67 11.67
C ARG A 51 6.58 -17.00 12.60
N LYS A 52 7.75 -17.24 12.01
CA LYS A 52 9.05 -17.17 12.68
C LYS A 52 9.91 -16.11 12.01
N VAL A 53 10.46 -15.17 12.75
CA VAL A 53 11.31 -14.08 12.22
C VAL A 53 12.56 -13.92 13.07
N THR A 54 13.72 -13.82 12.44
CA THR A 54 14.94 -13.31 13.08
C THR A 54 15.03 -11.80 12.89
N MET A 55 15.19 -11.04 13.96
CA MET A 55 15.22 -9.58 13.96
C MET A 55 16.53 -9.04 14.53
N LYS A 56 17.00 -7.93 13.94
CA LYS A 56 18.06 -7.08 14.49
C LYS A 56 17.44 -5.76 14.93
N MET A 57 17.49 -5.48 16.23
CA MET A 57 17.03 -4.23 16.82
C MET A 57 18.23 -3.31 17.02
N VAL A 58 18.18 -2.10 16.46
CA VAL A 58 19.19 -1.07 16.64
C VAL A 58 18.54 0.09 17.39
N LEU A 59 18.88 0.26 18.67
CA LEU A 59 18.44 1.41 19.46
C LEU A 59 19.50 2.51 19.35
N VAL A 60 19.12 3.67 18.83
CA VAL A 60 19.98 4.85 18.73
C VAL A 60 19.54 5.87 19.77
N ASP A 61 20.44 6.28 20.66
CA ASP A 61 20.15 7.32 21.65
C ASP A 61 20.30 8.73 21.08
N LYS A 62 19.94 9.75 21.88
CA LYS A 62 20.04 11.17 21.48
C LYS A 62 21.46 11.65 21.14
N ASN A 63 22.48 10.93 21.60
CA ASN A 63 23.88 11.23 21.35
C ASN A 63 24.43 10.43 20.15
N GLY A 64 23.60 9.58 19.52
CA GLY A 64 23.98 8.72 18.40
C GLY A 64 24.60 7.39 18.82
N ASN A 65 24.60 7.01 20.11
CA ASN A 65 25.13 5.70 20.50
C ASN A 65 24.16 4.60 20.12
N GLU A 66 24.69 3.53 19.53
CA GLU A 66 23.90 2.37 19.13
C GLU A 66 23.95 1.25 20.18
N LYS A 67 22.81 0.62 20.44
CA LYS A 67 22.70 -0.68 21.11
C LYS A 67 22.01 -1.66 20.17
N VAL A 68 22.75 -2.70 19.79
CA VAL A 68 22.27 -3.72 18.88
C VAL A 68 21.80 -4.94 19.67
N ARG A 69 20.61 -5.46 19.35
CA ARG A 69 20.09 -6.73 19.87
C ARG A 69 19.67 -7.63 18.73
N ILE A 70 19.88 -8.94 18.89
CA ILE A 70 19.39 -9.96 17.97
C ILE A 70 18.31 -10.75 18.70
N ALA A 71 17.17 -11.00 18.05
CA ALA A 71 16.08 -11.77 18.63
C ALA A 71 15.38 -12.64 17.59
N GLU A 72 14.65 -13.65 18.05
CA GLU A 72 13.69 -14.41 17.27
C GLU A 72 12.27 -14.14 17.76
N SER A 73 11.35 -13.86 16.85
CA SER A 73 9.92 -13.79 17.12
C SER A 73 9.22 -15.02 16.57
N TYR A 74 8.33 -15.56 17.38
CA TYR A 74 7.41 -16.64 17.03
C TYR A 74 6.00 -16.11 17.20
N GLN A 75 5.16 -16.29 16.19
CA GLN A 75 3.75 -15.92 16.22
C GLN A 75 2.91 -17.12 15.79
N LYS A 76 1.84 -17.37 16.53
CA LYS A 76 0.84 -18.40 16.22
C LYS A 76 -0.54 -17.77 16.18
N GLY A 77 -1.14 -17.75 14.98
CA GLY A 77 -2.35 -16.99 14.72
C GLY A 77 -2.21 -15.52 15.11
N ASP A 78 -3.33 -14.92 15.52
CA ASP A 78 -3.40 -13.51 15.87
C ASP A 78 -3.14 -13.24 17.37
N ASP A 79 -3.31 -14.26 18.21
CA ASP A 79 -3.37 -14.06 19.66
C ASP A 79 -2.04 -14.35 20.39
N HIS A 80 -1.14 -15.12 19.78
CA HIS A 80 0.06 -15.60 20.47
C HIS A 80 1.33 -15.08 19.80
N ARG A 81 2.16 -14.38 20.57
CA ARG A 81 3.48 -13.92 20.14
C ARG A 81 4.51 -14.08 21.26
N LEU A 82 5.66 -14.66 20.92
CA LEU A 82 6.82 -14.81 21.78
C LEU A 82 8.02 -14.12 21.11
N ILE A 83 8.78 -13.35 21.87
CA ILE A 83 10.06 -12.79 21.43
C ILE A 83 11.14 -13.35 22.35
N LYS A 84 12.16 -13.96 21.76
CA LYS A 84 13.33 -14.50 22.45
C LYS A 84 14.57 -13.70 22.06
N PHE A 85 15.23 -13.09 23.04
CA PHE A 85 16.50 -12.40 22.79
C PHE A 85 17.64 -13.41 22.68
N LEU A 86 18.46 -13.26 21.65
CA LEU A 86 19.63 -14.09 21.37
C LEU A 86 20.93 -13.37 21.73
N GLU A 87 21.01 -12.07 21.44
CA GLU A 87 22.17 -11.24 21.73
C GLU A 87 21.74 -9.81 22.13
N PRO A 88 22.52 -9.12 22.98
CA PRO A 88 23.71 -9.61 23.68
C PRO A 88 23.36 -10.45 24.92
N ALA A 89 24.33 -11.20 25.45
CA ALA A 89 24.12 -12.16 26.53
C ALA A 89 23.69 -11.53 27.88
N ASP A 90 23.73 -10.21 28.01
CA ASP A 90 23.23 -9.42 29.13
C ASP A 90 21.71 -9.18 29.07
N GLN A 91 21.10 -9.36 27.89
CA GLN A 91 19.64 -9.31 27.68
C GLN A 91 19.06 -10.72 27.63
N LYS A 92 19.23 -11.50 28.71
CA LYS A 92 18.56 -12.80 28.85
C LYS A 92 17.09 -12.56 29.21
N GLY A 93 16.19 -12.97 28.32
CA GLY A 93 14.73 -12.98 28.48
C GLY A 93 14.17 -14.30 27.97
#